data_AF-A0A7S2EMF7-F1
#
_entry.id   AF-A0A7S2EMF7-F1
#
_cell.length_a   1.000
_cell.length_b   1.000
_cell.length_c   1.000
_cell.angle_alpha   90.00
_cell.angle_beta   90.00
_cell.angle_gamma   90.00
#
_symmetry.space_group_name_H-M   'P 1'
#
loop_
_entity.id
_entity.type
_entity.pdbx_description
1 polymer ?
#
loop_
_entity_poly.entity_id
_entity_poly.type
_entity_poly.pdbx_seq_one_letter_code
_entity_poly.pdbx_strand_id
1 'polypeptide(L)'
;MGFPKCGTTFLYKYLNTSESFILREEHCEMGTKPNKIKDLVFELHHHPHAGNLKMGIKCPREVETEYSLANYGKFFPNADFIVTTRHPVEWFESFYNFIASRLWPNRLPRPEDLIGPCQFGGNPYVCTTGKDSCPIKSRNLCTDRGKFHHALSRFGKTPMSTEREINLLNHHNMSISTSKAKIFLVELNQLNEEIDPIKGNIFRNDLRDFLGLKQDLPPMIPTEKKRKERSDERHEFFINICDAKHAALRHVLLQHGRDASDWIREFFIHSPDVVVSSPDYFVELLRRWGQDPCDGGVPPGNYTEEGVIQ
;
A
#
# COMPACT_ATOMS: atom_id res chain seq x y z
N MET A 1 3.55 5.35 4.61
CA MET A 1 2.50 5.49 3.56
C MET A 1 2.28 4.13 2.90
N GLY A 2 1.48 4.07 1.84
CA GLY A 2 1.29 2.83 1.08
C GLY A 2 -0.04 2.85 0.36
N PHE A 3 -0.53 1.66 0.06
CA PHE A 3 -1.86 1.41 -0.46
C PHE A 3 -2.74 0.83 0.65
N PRO A 4 -4.09 0.95 0.56
CA PRO A 4 -4.95 0.29 1.51
C PRO A 4 -4.66 -1.21 1.50
N LYS A 5 -4.79 -1.86 2.66
CA LYS A 5 -4.68 -3.34 2.79
C LYS A 5 -3.30 -3.94 2.52
N CYS A 6 -2.27 -3.11 2.43
CA CYS A 6 -0.89 -3.55 2.30
C CYS A 6 -0.16 -3.51 3.65
N GLY A 7 -0.80 -3.90 4.76
CA GLY A 7 -0.13 -3.99 6.07
C GLY A 7 0.29 -2.67 6.74
N THR A 8 -0.12 -1.51 6.24
CA THR A 8 0.24 -0.21 6.85
C THR A 8 -0.17 -0.12 8.32
N THR A 9 -1.33 -0.69 8.68
CA THR A 9 -1.84 -0.69 10.07
C THR A 9 -0.96 -1.51 11.01
N PHE A 10 -0.44 -2.63 10.53
CA PHE A 10 0.50 -3.44 11.29
C PHE A 10 1.80 -2.66 11.49
N LEU A 11 2.37 -2.13 10.41
CA LEU A 11 3.66 -1.46 10.45
C LEU A 11 3.65 -0.19 11.33
N TYR A 12 2.57 0.60 11.30
CA TYR A 12 2.51 1.80 12.15
C TYR A 12 2.49 1.46 13.65
N LYS A 13 1.85 0.35 14.04
CA LYS A 13 1.84 -0.09 15.44
C LYS A 13 3.21 -0.62 15.84
N TYR A 14 3.80 -1.41 14.96
CA TYR A 14 5.12 -2.00 15.16
C TYR A 14 6.22 -0.93 15.33
N LEU A 15 6.14 0.14 14.54
CA LEU A 15 7.12 1.23 14.56
C LEU A 15 6.86 2.28 15.66
N ASN A 16 5.94 2.06 16.58
CA ASN A 16 5.88 2.85 17.82
C ASN A 16 6.85 2.24 18.83
N THR A 17 8.03 2.85 18.96
CA THR A 17 9.13 2.34 19.78
C THR A 17 9.59 3.40 20.80
N SER A 18 10.66 3.12 21.54
CA SER A 18 11.34 4.09 22.41
C SER A 18 12.04 5.21 21.63
N GLU A 19 12.20 5.08 20.30
CA GLU A 19 12.92 6.03 19.44
C GLU A 19 12.05 6.64 18.32
N SER A 20 10.83 6.14 18.15
CA SER A 20 9.92 6.56 17.09
C SER A 20 8.47 6.61 17.58
N PHE A 21 7.75 7.62 17.12
CA PHE A 21 6.34 7.83 17.43
C PHE A 21 5.55 8.14 16.17
N ILE A 22 4.58 7.29 15.87
CA ILE A 22 3.65 7.47 14.77
C ILE A 22 2.30 7.88 15.34
N LEU A 23 1.77 9.02 14.87
CA LEU A 23 0.47 9.52 15.31
C LEU A 23 -0.61 8.42 15.19
N ARG A 24 -1.54 8.43 16.14
CA ARG A 24 -2.67 7.51 16.12
C ARG A 24 -3.60 7.87 14.97
N GLU A 25 -4.37 6.89 14.49
CA GLU A 25 -5.31 7.07 13.39
C GLU A 25 -4.65 7.33 12.03
N GLU A 26 -5.46 7.60 11.01
CA GLU A 26 -4.99 7.87 9.64
C GLU A 26 -4.96 9.38 9.38
N HIS A 27 -3.76 9.92 9.23
CA HIS A 27 -3.51 11.32 8.92
C HIS A 27 -3.25 11.48 7.42
N CYS A 28 -4.33 11.72 6.68
CA CYS A 28 -4.36 11.85 5.22
C CYS A 28 -4.50 13.31 4.75
N GLU A 29 -4.14 14.28 5.61
CA GLU A 29 -4.31 15.70 5.36
C GLU A 29 -3.49 16.19 4.17
N MET A 30 -2.32 15.60 3.96
CA MET A 30 -1.41 15.96 2.87
C MET A 30 -1.97 15.65 1.48
N GLY A 31 -2.81 14.63 1.33
CA GLY A 31 -3.46 14.29 0.07
C GLY A 31 -4.91 14.72 -0.04
N THR A 32 -5.71 14.49 1.00
CA THR A 32 -7.19 14.50 0.91
C THR A 32 -7.88 15.58 1.73
N LYS A 33 -7.18 16.29 2.61
CA LYS A 33 -7.77 17.35 3.45
C LYS A 33 -6.91 18.62 3.41
N PRO A 34 -6.86 19.33 2.27
CA PRO A 34 -5.94 20.46 2.10
C PRO A 34 -6.15 21.58 3.14
N ASN A 35 -7.39 21.76 3.62
CA ASN A 35 -7.72 22.73 4.67
C ASN A 35 -7.20 22.35 6.07
N LYS A 36 -6.66 21.14 6.24
CA LYS A 36 -6.17 20.59 7.52
C LYS A 36 -4.66 20.37 7.55
N ILE A 37 -3.95 20.70 6.46
CA ILE A 37 -2.49 20.55 6.40
C ILE A 37 -1.80 21.38 7.48
N LYS A 38 -2.24 22.63 7.69
CA LYS A 38 -1.67 23.51 8.73
C LYS A 38 -1.85 22.94 10.14
N ASP A 39 -3.00 22.35 10.42
CA ASP A 39 -3.31 21.71 11.71
C ASP A 39 -2.36 20.52 11.94
N LEU A 40 -2.17 19.66 10.93
CA LEU A 40 -1.25 18.52 11.00
C LEU A 40 0.21 18.96 11.19
N VAL A 41 0.66 19.96 10.43
CA VAL A 41 2.02 20.51 10.56
C VAL A 41 2.23 21.07 11.97
N PHE A 42 1.25 21.82 12.49
CA PHE A 42 1.29 22.32 13.86
C PHE A 42 1.37 21.18 14.87
N GLU A 43 0.51 20.17 14.74
CA GLU A 43 0.50 18.98 15.61
C GLU A 43 1.86 18.27 15.63
N LEU A 44 2.46 18.01 14.47
CA LEU A 44 3.75 17.31 14.38
C LEU A 44 4.90 18.10 14.99
N HIS A 45 4.92 19.43 14.84
CA HIS A 45 5.98 20.28 15.41
C HIS A 45 5.81 20.53 16.91
N HIS A 46 4.58 20.51 17.43
CA HIS A 46 4.29 20.80 18.84
C HIS A 46 3.94 19.56 19.66
N HIS A 47 4.02 18.36 19.06
CA HIS A 47 3.78 17.11 19.79
C HIS A 47 4.79 16.98 20.94
N PRO A 48 4.41 16.45 22.12
CA PRO A 48 5.34 16.25 23.25
C PRO A 48 6.59 15.41 22.95
N HIS A 49 6.57 14.66 21.85
CA HIS A 49 7.69 13.82 21.40
C HIS A 49 8.54 14.46 20.30
N ALA A 50 8.11 15.61 19.76
CA ALA A 50 8.84 16.32 18.73
C ALA A 50 10.25 16.71 19.25
N GLY A 51 11.27 16.44 18.44
CA GLY A 51 12.69 16.69 18.79
C GLY A 51 13.35 15.56 19.59
N ASN A 52 12.59 14.74 20.30
CA ASN A 52 13.12 13.60 21.06
C ASN A 52 13.00 12.28 20.29
N LEU A 53 11.90 12.08 19.56
CA LEU A 53 11.61 10.87 18.80
C LEU A 53 11.47 11.18 17.32
N LYS A 54 11.67 10.16 16.48
CA LYS A 54 11.32 10.22 15.07
C LYS A 54 9.80 10.21 14.93
N MET A 55 9.26 11.32 14.46
CA MET A 55 7.82 11.48 14.26
C MET A 55 7.41 10.87 12.92
N GLY A 56 6.27 10.19 12.88
CA GLY A 56 5.70 9.63 11.67
C GLY A 56 4.18 9.76 11.60
N ILE A 57 3.65 9.58 10.39
CA ILE A 57 2.21 9.52 10.13
C ILE A 57 1.88 8.37 9.17
N LYS A 58 0.65 7.88 9.27
CA LYS A 58 0.13 6.84 8.38
C LYS A 58 -1.04 7.37 7.57
N CYS A 59 -0.92 7.25 6.24
CA CYS A 59 -2.08 7.28 5.35
C CYS A 59 -1.90 6.24 4.23
N PRO A 60 -2.82 5.27 4.08
CA PRO A 60 -2.73 4.26 3.03
C PRO A 60 -3.18 4.73 1.64
N ARG A 61 -3.39 6.03 1.42
CA ARG A 61 -3.86 6.59 0.12
C ARG A 61 -2.99 7.74 -0.38
N GLU A 62 -1.96 8.06 0.40
CA GLU A 62 -1.16 9.27 0.28
C GLU A 62 -0.49 9.33 -1.10
N VAL A 63 0.17 8.23 -1.49
CA VAL A 63 0.91 8.09 -2.75
C VAL A 63 0.00 8.15 -3.99
N GLU A 64 -1.29 7.86 -3.83
CA GLU A 64 -2.25 7.82 -4.93
C GLU A 64 -2.78 9.23 -5.32
N THR A 65 -2.54 10.26 -4.48
CA THR A 65 -3.09 11.62 -4.68
C THR A 65 -2.06 12.62 -5.20
N GLU A 66 -2.45 13.46 -6.17
CA GLU A 66 -1.54 14.36 -6.91
C GLU A 66 -0.83 15.39 -6.01
N TYR A 67 -1.50 15.81 -4.93
CA TYR A 67 -1.04 16.88 -4.05
C TYR A 67 -0.11 16.41 -2.94
N SER A 68 -0.22 15.15 -2.54
CA SER A 68 0.45 14.63 -1.35
C SER A 68 1.96 14.83 -1.39
N LEU A 69 2.62 14.30 -2.42
CA LEU A 69 4.09 14.36 -2.53
C LEU A 69 4.60 15.81 -2.61
N ALA A 70 3.88 16.69 -3.31
CA ALA A 70 4.20 18.11 -3.35
C ALA A 70 4.09 18.77 -1.97
N ASN A 71 3.06 18.43 -1.20
CA ASN A 71 2.89 18.91 0.17
C ASN A 71 3.99 18.38 1.10
N TYR A 72 4.37 17.10 1.01
CA TYR A 72 5.54 16.61 1.76
C TYR A 72 6.82 17.34 1.37
N GLY A 73 7.10 17.53 0.08
CA GLY A 73 8.27 18.30 -0.36
C GLY A 73 8.27 19.73 0.18
N LYS A 74 7.10 20.35 0.34
CA LYS A 74 6.96 21.71 0.87
C LYS A 74 7.12 21.79 2.39
N PHE A 75 6.44 20.93 3.14
CA PHE A 75 6.35 21.04 4.61
C PHE A 75 7.36 20.15 5.33
N PHE A 76 7.78 19.04 4.72
CA PHE A 76 8.69 18.05 5.29
C PHE A 76 9.72 17.57 4.24
N PRO A 77 10.59 18.45 3.72
CA PRO A 77 11.49 18.14 2.61
C PRO A 77 12.51 17.03 2.90
N ASN A 78 12.73 16.72 4.19
CA ASN A 78 13.64 15.68 4.67
C ASN A 78 12.91 14.43 5.18
N ALA A 79 11.60 14.31 4.93
CA ALA A 79 10.87 13.12 5.32
C ALA A 79 11.25 11.94 4.44
N ASP A 80 11.48 10.78 5.05
CA ASP A 80 11.62 9.50 4.38
C ASP A 80 10.29 8.74 4.36
N PHE A 81 10.10 7.88 3.37
CA PHE A 81 8.84 7.17 3.17
C PHE A 81 9.02 5.66 3.29
N ILE A 82 8.22 5.03 4.15
CA ILE A 82 7.98 3.59 4.04
C ILE A 82 6.73 3.39 3.20
N VAL A 83 6.84 2.61 2.13
CA VAL A 83 5.75 2.34 1.19
C VAL A 83 5.54 0.83 1.11
N THR A 84 4.38 0.38 1.55
CA THR A 84 4.03 -1.03 1.52
C THR A 84 3.13 -1.37 0.34
N THR A 85 3.41 -2.51 -0.29
CA THR A 85 2.72 -3.07 -1.45
C THR A 85 2.33 -4.53 -1.19
N ARG A 86 1.53 -5.12 -2.08
CA ARG A 86 1.02 -6.50 -1.95
C ARG A 86 0.69 -7.05 -3.33
N HIS A 87 0.67 -8.37 -3.51
CA HIS A 87 0.10 -9.00 -4.70
C HIS A 87 -1.28 -8.40 -5.10
N PRO A 88 -1.50 -7.91 -6.35
CA PRO A 88 -2.74 -7.23 -6.72
C PRO A 88 -4.04 -8.03 -6.56
N VAL A 89 -4.03 -9.33 -6.87
CA VAL A 89 -5.20 -10.23 -6.65
C VAL A 89 -5.60 -10.27 -5.17
N GLU A 90 -4.65 -10.61 -4.29
CA GLU A 90 -4.90 -10.68 -2.86
C GLU A 90 -5.22 -9.31 -2.24
N TRP A 91 -4.61 -8.23 -2.75
CA TRP A 91 -4.93 -6.86 -2.36
C TRP A 91 -6.40 -6.54 -2.66
N PHE A 92 -6.88 -6.86 -3.86
CA PHE A 92 -8.24 -6.57 -4.28
C PHE A 92 -9.26 -7.29 -3.40
N GLU A 93 -9.08 -8.59 -3.17
CA GLU A 93 -9.93 -9.38 -2.28
C GLU A 93 -9.96 -8.79 -0.87
N SER A 94 -8.78 -8.54 -0.30
CA SER A 94 -8.65 -7.98 1.04
C SER A 94 -9.36 -6.64 1.14
N PHE A 95 -9.29 -5.80 0.10
CA PHE A 95 -9.91 -4.49 0.08
C PHE A 95 -11.41 -4.53 -0.13
N TYR A 96 -11.88 -5.38 -1.04
CA TYR A 96 -13.30 -5.65 -1.24
C TYR A 96 -13.95 -6.11 0.05
N ASN A 97 -13.41 -7.16 0.69
CA ASN A 97 -13.97 -7.74 1.91
C ASN A 97 -13.99 -6.75 3.08
N PHE A 98 -12.97 -5.89 3.18
CA PHE A 98 -12.96 -4.81 4.16
C PHE A 98 -14.06 -3.77 3.94
N ILE A 99 -14.25 -3.31 2.70
CA ILE A 99 -15.30 -2.33 2.41
C ILE A 99 -16.67 -2.98 2.61
N ALA A 100 -16.87 -4.21 2.14
CA ALA A 100 -18.10 -4.98 2.34
C ALA A 100 -18.45 -5.08 3.84
N SER A 101 -17.46 -5.40 4.68
CA SER A 101 -17.64 -5.47 6.14
C SER A 101 -18.06 -4.14 6.77
N ARG A 102 -17.60 -3.01 6.22
CA ARG A 102 -17.96 -1.66 6.71
C ARG A 102 -19.29 -1.13 6.18
N LEU A 103 -19.75 -1.61 5.03
CA LEU A 103 -20.98 -1.13 4.40
C LEU A 103 -22.22 -1.94 4.77
N TRP A 104 -22.05 -3.12 5.36
CA TRP A 104 -23.14 -3.98 5.83
C TRP A 104 -24.25 -3.18 6.55
N PRO A 105 -25.52 -3.30 6.14
CA PRO A 105 -26.07 -4.28 5.18
C PRO A 105 -26.06 -3.88 3.69
N ASN A 106 -25.50 -2.72 3.33
CA ASN A 106 -25.47 -2.27 1.94
C ASN A 106 -24.50 -3.10 1.09
N ARG A 107 -24.94 -3.50 -0.10
CA ARG A 107 -24.11 -4.23 -1.08
C ARG A 107 -23.17 -3.30 -1.83
N LEU A 108 -21.93 -3.76 -1.96
CA LEU A 108 -21.02 -3.25 -2.99
C LEU A 108 -21.49 -3.67 -4.39
N PRO A 109 -21.06 -2.97 -5.45
CA PRO A 109 -21.12 -3.49 -6.81
C PRO A 109 -20.47 -4.87 -6.89
N ARG A 110 -20.87 -5.68 -7.88
CA ARG A 110 -20.21 -6.97 -8.08
C ARG A 110 -18.73 -6.73 -8.41
N PRO A 111 -17.81 -7.60 -7.98
CA PRO A 111 -16.38 -7.44 -8.27
C PRO A 111 -16.06 -7.23 -9.75
N GLU A 112 -16.83 -7.87 -10.64
CA GLU A 112 -16.70 -7.75 -12.10
C GLU A 112 -17.07 -6.36 -12.61
N ASP A 113 -17.99 -5.67 -11.93
CA ASP A 113 -18.39 -4.30 -12.26
C ASP A 113 -17.32 -3.27 -11.82
N LEU A 114 -16.24 -3.71 -11.15
CA LEU A 114 -15.13 -2.89 -10.67
C LEU A 114 -13.86 -3.04 -11.53
N ILE A 115 -13.95 -3.72 -12.68
CA ILE A 115 -12.86 -3.83 -13.65
C ILE A 115 -12.66 -2.49 -14.37
N GLY A 116 -11.43 -1.99 -14.34
CA GLY A 116 -11.01 -0.73 -14.96
C GLY A 116 -10.76 0.41 -13.96
N PRO A 117 -10.88 1.68 -14.39
CA PRO A 117 -10.63 2.86 -13.56
C PRO A 117 -11.75 3.13 -12.55
N CYS A 118 -11.40 3.83 -11.46
CA CYS A 118 -12.35 4.18 -10.40
C CYS A 118 -13.29 5.34 -10.78
N GLN A 119 -12.90 6.16 -11.77
CA GLN A 119 -13.69 7.25 -12.33
C GLN A 119 -13.57 7.30 -13.86
N PHE A 120 -14.66 7.67 -14.53
CA PHE A 120 -14.63 8.05 -15.93
C PHE A 120 -14.32 9.56 -16.03
N GLY A 121 -13.20 9.94 -16.66
CA GLY A 121 -12.86 11.34 -16.95
C GLY A 121 -12.13 12.14 -15.86
N GLY A 122 -11.53 11.47 -14.85
CA GLY A 122 -10.76 12.09 -13.75
C GLY A 122 -9.49 11.30 -13.39
N ASN A 123 -8.90 11.55 -12.21
CA ASN A 123 -7.79 10.74 -11.69
C ASN A 123 -8.27 9.27 -11.57
N PRO A 124 -7.66 8.31 -12.29
CA PRO A 124 -8.20 6.96 -12.40
C PRO A 124 -8.14 6.18 -11.08
N TYR A 125 -7.43 6.67 -10.06
CA TYR A 125 -7.13 5.96 -8.83
C TYR A 125 -7.87 6.48 -7.60
N VAL A 126 -8.09 7.78 -7.49
CA VAL A 126 -8.73 8.36 -6.30
C VAL A 126 -9.79 9.37 -6.72
N CYS A 127 -11.04 9.11 -6.33
CA CYS A 127 -12.06 10.14 -6.36
C CYS A 127 -11.72 11.22 -5.31
N THR A 128 -11.30 12.40 -5.78
CA THR A 128 -11.01 13.57 -4.94
C THR A 128 -12.17 14.55 -4.86
N THR A 129 -13.10 14.50 -5.81
CA THR A 129 -14.26 15.41 -5.89
C THR A 129 -15.46 14.85 -5.12
N GLY A 130 -16.33 15.76 -4.66
CA GLY A 130 -17.46 15.48 -3.77
C GLY A 130 -18.40 14.38 -4.24
N LYS A 131 -19.36 14.00 -3.40
CA LYS A 131 -20.24 12.81 -3.50
C LYS A 131 -20.77 12.46 -4.90
N ASP A 132 -20.88 13.40 -5.83
CA ASP A 132 -21.61 13.22 -7.08
C ASP A 132 -20.77 12.72 -8.28
N SER A 133 -19.43 12.77 -8.22
CA SER A 133 -18.54 12.37 -9.34
C SER A 133 -17.86 11.01 -9.13
N CYS A 134 -17.77 10.54 -7.90
CA CYS A 134 -17.37 9.17 -7.63
C CYS A 134 -18.60 8.30 -7.81
N PRO A 135 -18.53 7.16 -8.52
CA PRO A 135 -19.59 6.16 -8.42
C PRO A 135 -19.72 5.78 -6.95
N ILE A 136 -20.70 6.38 -6.25
CA ILE A 136 -20.85 6.35 -4.78
C ILE A 136 -20.79 4.91 -4.25
N LYS A 137 -21.14 3.95 -5.09
CA LYS A 137 -21.18 2.53 -4.81
C LYS A 137 -19.80 1.87 -4.65
N SER A 138 -18.75 2.30 -5.37
CA SER A 138 -17.46 1.59 -5.35
C SER A 138 -16.50 2.04 -4.23
N ARG A 139 -16.71 3.21 -3.60
CA ARG A 139 -15.86 3.74 -2.52
C ARG A 139 -14.36 3.77 -2.86
N ASN A 140 -14.04 4.08 -4.12
CA ASN A 140 -12.70 4.03 -4.72
C ASN A 140 -12.13 2.61 -4.85
N LEU A 141 -12.92 1.54 -4.89
CA LEU A 141 -12.40 0.21 -5.24
C LEU A 141 -12.57 -0.02 -6.74
N CYS A 142 -11.47 -0.32 -7.43
CA CYS A 142 -11.42 -0.69 -8.84
C CYS A 142 -10.10 -1.43 -9.12
N THR A 143 -10.00 -2.16 -10.23
CA THR A 143 -8.77 -2.91 -10.55
C THR A 143 -7.60 -2.00 -10.86
N ASP A 144 -7.83 -0.84 -11.48
CA ASP A 144 -6.74 0.07 -11.86
C ASP A 144 -5.93 0.55 -10.64
N ARG A 145 -6.54 0.66 -9.46
CA ARG A 145 -5.78 0.98 -8.23
C ARG A 145 -4.74 -0.08 -7.85
N GLY A 146 -4.83 -1.29 -8.40
CA GLY A 146 -3.80 -2.32 -8.30
C GLY A 146 -2.56 -2.06 -9.16
N LYS A 147 -2.57 -1.03 -10.03
CA LYS A 147 -1.41 -0.58 -10.81
C LYS A 147 -0.43 0.21 -9.94
N PHE A 148 0.15 -0.44 -8.92
CA PHE A 148 0.98 0.25 -7.91
C PHE A 148 2.13 1.07 -8.50
N HIS A 149 2.74 0.60 -9.59
CA HIS A 149 3.79 1.31 -10.32
C HIS A 149 3.38 2.71 -10.80
N HIS A 150 2.11 2.95 -11.15
CA HIS A 150 1.64 4.29 -11.53
C HIS A 150 1.69 5.28 -10.35
N ALA A 151 1.35 4.83 -9.14
CA ALA A 151 1.44 5.71 -7.98
C ALA A 151 2.90 5.87 -7.52
N LEU A 152 3.72 4.81 -7.62
CA LEU A 152 5.13 4.86 -7.27
C LEU A 152 5.97 5.74 -8.20
N SER A 153 5.68 5.78 -9.49
CA SER A 153 6.39 6.62 -10.47
C SER A 153 6.37 8.11 -10.09
N ARG A 154 5.36 8.53 -9.33
CA ARG A 154 5.16 9.91 -8.89
C ARG A 154 6.22 10.40 -7.92
N PHE A 155 6.98 9.50 -7.31
CA PHE A 155 8.16 9.89 -6.54
C PHE A 155 9.32 10.38 -7.40
N GLY A 156 9.23 10.28 -8.73
CA GLY A 156 10.25 10.79 -9.65
C GLY A 156 11.60 10.11 -9.48
N LYS A 157 11.60 8.83 -9.08
CA LYS A 157 12.81 8.06 -8.77
C LYS A 157 13.45 7.40 -9.97
N THR A 158 12.77 7.39 -11.09
CA THR A 158 13.26 6.82 -12.34
C THR A 158 13.36 7.90 -13.42
N PRO A 159 14.26 7.75 -14.40
CA PRO A 159 14.41 8.73 -15.47
C PRO A 159 13.20 8.84 -16.41
N MET A 160 12.37 7.79 -16.54
CA MET A 160 11.26 7.74 -17.49
C MET A 160 11.69 8.06 -18.93
N SER A 161 12.85 7.54 -19.32
CA SER A 161 13.54 7.94 -20.56
C SER A 161 13.46 6.90 -21.68
N THR A 162 13.14 5.65 -21.35
CA THR A 162 13.06 4.56 -22.33
C THR A 162 11.62 4.28 -22.73
N GLU A 163 11.41 3.90 -23.99
CA GLU A 163 10.08 3.53 -24.48
C GLU A 163 9.47 2.37 -23.68
N ARG A 164 10.29 1.38 -23.28
CA ARG A 164 9.86 0.27 -22.43
C ARG A 164 9.32 0.74 -21.08
N GLU A 165 10.04 1.62 -20.41
CA GLU A 165 9.63 2.16 -19.11
C GLU A 165 8.30 2.93 -19.23
N ILE A 166 8.17 3.77 -20.25
CA ILE A 166 6.97 4.57 -20.51
C ILE A 166 5.77 3.67 -20.87
N ASN A 167 5.99 2.62 -21.66
CA ASN A 167 4.96 1.66 -22.04
C ASN A 167 4.43 0.87 -20.84
N LEU A 168 5.31 0.46 -19.92
CA LEU A 168 4.89 -0.18 -18.67
C LEU A 168 4.00 0.74 -17.83
N LEU A 169 4.25 2.05 -17.85
CA LEU A 169 3.43 3.07 -17.19
C LEU A 169 2.15 3.43 -17.96
N ASN A 170 1.89 2.76 -19.10
CA ASN A 170 0.77 2.99 -20.00
C ASN A 170 0.54 4.49 -20.29
N HIS A 171 1.64 5.24 -20.50
CA HIS A 171 1.61 6.69 -20.81
C HIS A 171 0.76 7.51 -19.83
N HIS A 172 0.77 7.17 -18.54
CA HIS A 172 -0.08 7.87 -17.58
C HIS A 172 0.33 9.35 -17.40
N ASN A 173 -0.65 10.24 -17.22
CA ASN A 173 -0.43 11.68 -17.04
C ASN A 173 -0.36 12.13 -15.57
N MET A 174 0.02 11.24 -14.65
CA MET A 174 0.12 11.60 -13.22
C MET A 174 1.24 12.60 -12.96
N SER A 175 1.02 13.50 -12.01
CA SER A 175 2.07 14.44 -11.56
C SER A 175 3.24 13.69 -10.92
N ILE A 176 4.44 14.05 -11.35
CA ILE A 176 5.71 13.54 -10.83
C ILE A 176 6.32 14.61 -9.91
N SER A 177 6.70 14.20 -8.71
CA SER A 177 7.42 15.03 -7.74
C SER A 177 8.89 14.63 -7.72
N THR A 178 9.80 15.57 -7.94
CA THR A 178 11.26 15.36 -7.88
C THR A 178 11.77 15.42 -6.43
N SER A 179 11.17 14.61 -5.55
CA SER A 179 11.53 14.60 -4.13
C SER A 179 12.90 13.96 -3.91
N LYS A 180 13.69 14.51 -2.99
CA LYS A 180 14.94 13.92 -2.48
C LYS A 180 14.73 12.87 -1.39
N ALA A 181 13.48 12.67 -0.97
CA ALA A 181 13.13 11.71 0.08
C ALA A 181 13.56 10.29 -0.30
N LYS A 182 14.06 9.53 0.68
CA LYS A 182 14.32 8.10 0.48
C LYS A 182 13.05 7.30 0.65
N ILE A 183 13.02 6.13 0.03
CA ILE A 183 11.88 5.22 0.06
C ILE A 183 12.36 3.86 0.54
N PHE A 184 11.77 3.34 1.60
CA PHE A 184 11.85 1.93 1.97
C PHE A 184 10.62 1.22 1.40
N LEU A 185 10.82 0.50 0.30
CA LEU A 185 9.75 -0.21 -0.39
C LEU A 185 9.62 -1.62 0.19
N VAL A 186 8.39 -1.99 0.53
CA VAL A 186 8.08 -3.26 1.22
C VAL A 186 7.03 -4.02 0.41
N GLU A 187 7.28 -5.30 0.17
CA GLU A 187 6.26 -6.26 -0.25
C GLU A 187 5.71 -6.94 1.02
N LEU A 188 4.39 -7.05 1.14
CA LEU A 188 3.74 -7.47 2.40
C LEU A 188 4.25 -8.82 2.95
N ASN A 189 4.62 -9.76 2.09
CA ASN A 189 5.12 -11.07 2.52
C ASN A 189 6.53 -11.02 3.13
N GLN A 190 7.23 -9.89 3.03
CA GLN A 190 8.47 -9.68 3.78
C GLN A 190 8.22 -9.50 5.29
N LEU A 191 7.00 -9.16 5.68
CA LEU A 191 6.62 -9.01 7.09
C LEU A 191 6.24 -10.35 7.74
N ASN A 192 6.21 -11.45 6.97
CA ASN A 192 5.88 -12.77 7.49
C ASN A 192 7.14 -13.51 7.95
N GLU A 193 7.55 -13.24 9.19
CA GLU A 193 8.74 -13.86 9.80
C GLU A 193 8.57 -15.34 10.14
N GLU A 194 7.33 -15.84 10.20
CA GLU A 194 7.06 -17.25 10.50
C GLU A 194 7.52 -18.16 9.36
N ILE A 195 7.40 -17.69 8.11
CA ILE A 195 7.84 -18.44 6.93
C ILE A 195 9.38 -18.48 6.85
N ASP A 196 10.04 -17.37 7.16
CA ASP A 196 11.49 -17.26 7.05
C ASP A 196 12.08 -16.32 8.12
N PRO A 197 12.42 -16.87 9.30
CA PRO A 197 12.93 -16.08 10.42
C PRO A 197 14.26 -15.37 10.11
N ILE A 198 15.08 -15.93 9.22
CA ILE A 198 16.37 -15.35 8.82
C ILE A 198 16.11 -14.07 8.01
N LYS A 199 15.25 -14.16 6.99
CA LYS A 199 14.86 -12.98 6.20
C LYS A 199 14.12 -11.96 7.03
N GLY A 200 13.29 -12.40 7.99
CA GLY A 200 12.67 -11.52 8.98
C GLY A 200 13.69 -10.70 9.76
N ASN A 201 14.78 -11.33 10.23
CA ASN A 201 15.85 -10.62 10.93
C ASN A 201 16.59 -9.62 10.04
N ILE A 202 16.89 -9.99 8.78
CA ILE A 202 17.49 -9.06 7.81
C ILE A 202 16.57 -7.86 7.59
N PHE A 203 15.27 -8.11 7.39
CA PHE A 203 14.27 -7.05 7.21
C PHE A 203 14.26 -6.05 8.37
N ARG A 204 14.27 -6.54 9.61
CA ARG A 204 14.29 -5.67 10.79
C ARG A 204 15.56 -4.82 10.87
N ASN A 205 16.72 -5.40 10.58
CA ASN A 205 17.99 -4.67 10.58
C ASN A 205 18.00 -3.58 9.49
N ASP A 206 17.58 -3.92 8.27
CA ASP A 206 17.51 -2.96 7.16
C ASP A 206 16.53 -1.82 7.48
N LEU A 207 15.38 -2.14 8.08
CA LEU A 207 14.39 -1.13 8.49
C LEU A 207 14.88 -0.25 9.63
N ARG A 208 15.57 -0.84 10.62
CA ARG A 208 16.23 -0.11 11.72
C ARG A 208 17.24 0.88 11.16
N ASP A 209 18.08 0.42 10.23
CA ASP A 209 19.16 1.21 9.63
C ASP A 209 18.60 2.32 8.73
N PHE A 210 17.59 2.00 7.91
CA PHE A 210 16.88 2.99 7.10
C PHE A 210 16.30 4.12 7.96
N LEU A 211 15.67 3.75 9.07
CA LEU A 211 15.09 4.71 10.00
C LEU A 211 16.16 5.41 10.86
N GLY A 212 17.39 4.90 10.91
CA GLY A 212 18.46 5.39 11.78
C GLY A 212 18.10 5.26 13.27
N LEU A 213 17.49 4.14 13.64
CA LEU A 213 17.22 3.77 15.04
C LEU A 213 18.48 3.15 15.66
N LYS A 214 18.67 3.32 16.96
CA LYS A 214 19.83 2.77 17.68
C LYS A 214 19.53 1.39 18.28
N GLN A 215 18.30 1.16 18.70
CA GLN A 215 17.83 -0.08 19.28
C GLN A 215 17.34 -1.02 18.19
N ASP A 216 17.59 -2.31 18.41
CA ASP A 216 17.07 -3.35 17.54
C ASP A 216 15.55 -3.37 17.58
N LEU A 217 14.94 -3.53 16.40
CA LEU A 217 13.50 -3.71 16.31
C LEU A 217 13.13 -5.12 16.80
N PRO A 218 12.08 -5.27 17.63
CA PRO A 218 11.68 -6.59 18.14
C PRO A 218 11.17 -7.48 17.01
N PRO A 219 11.15 -8.82 17.16
CA PRO A 219 10.51 -9.71 16.19
C PRO A 219 9.07 -9.27 15.87
N MET A 220 8.68 -9.40 14.59
CA MET A 220 7.32 -9.12 14.17
C MET A 220 6.42 -10.28 14.57
N ILE A 221 5.98 -10.28 15.81
CA ILE A 221 5.02 -11.27 16.31
C ILE A 221 3.63 -10.90 15.76
N PRO A 222 2.99 -11.76 14.97
CA PRO A 222 1.61 -11.55 14.56
C PRO A 222 0.76 -11.36 15.80
N THR A 223 0.02 -10.26 15.88
CA THR A 223 -0.81 -10.04 17.07
C THR A 223 -1.99 -11.00 16.96
N GLU A 224 -2.03 -12.04 17.79
CA GLU A 224 -3.20 -12.92 17.94
C GLU A 224 -4.38 -12.12 18.50
N LYS A 225 -5.00 -11.31 17.65
CA LYS A 225 -6.34 -10.86 17.94
C LYS A 225 -7.23 -12.04 17.65
N LYS A 226 -7.74 -12.66 18.72
CA LYS A 226 -8.96 -13.45 18.65
C LYS A 226 -9.94 -12.64 17.84
N ARG A 227 -10.22 -13.09 16.61
CA ARG A 227 -11.26 -12.53 15.76
C ARG A 227 -12.49 -12.58 16.65
N LYS A 228 -12.93 -11.43 17.17
CA LYS A 228 -14.26 -11.38 17.79
C LYS A 228 -15.14 -11.96 16.70
N GLU A 229 -15.77 -13.11 16.96
CA GLU A 229 -16.67 -13.78 16.03
C GLU A 229 -17.64 -12.70 15.55
N ARG A 230 -17.34 -12.12 14.39
CA ARG A 230 -18.17 -11.10 13.78
C ARG A 230 -19.26 -11.93 13.13
N SER A 231 -20.49 -11.76 13.61
CA SER A 231 -21.70 -12.44 13.17
C SER A 231 -21.61 -13.00 11.74
N ASP A 232 -21.87 -14.30 11.59
CA ASP A 232 -21.79 -15.08 10.35
C ASP A 232 -22.48 -14.41 9.14
N GLU A 233 -23.50 -13.58 9.38
CA GLU A 233 -24.26 -12.85 8.35
C GLU A 233 -23.40 -11.96 7.42
N ARG A 234 -22.26 -11.43 7.91
CA ARG A 234 -21.43 -10.52 7.08
C ARG A 234 -20.60 -11.28 6.04
N HIS A 235 -20.31 -12.56 6.29
CA HIS A 235 -19.45 -13.35 5.41
C HIS A 235 -20.11 -13.66 4.07
N GLU A 236 -21.45 -13.60 3.99
CA GLU A 236 -22.18 -13.70 2.72
C GLU A 236 -21.82 -12.60 1.70
N PHE A 237 -21.22 -11.51 2.17
CA PHE A 237 -20.82 -10.35 1.35
C PHE A 237 -19.34 -10.39 1.00
N PHE A 238 -18.60 -11.33 1.57
CA PHE A 238 -17.20 -11.51 1.24
C PHE A 238 -17.09 -12.31 -0.05
N ILE A 239 -16.07 -11.98 -0.81
CA ILE A 239 -15.69 -12.75 -1.97
C ILE A 239 -14.54 -13.66 -1.57
N ASN A 240 -14.55 -14.86 -2.14
CA ASN A 240 -13.35 -15.64 -2.34
C ASN A 240 -12.91 -15.38 -3.78
N ILE A 241 -11.84 -14.61 -3.98
CA ILE A 241 -11.42 -14.20 -5.32
C ILE A 241 -11.00 -15.37 -6.20
N CYS A 242 -10.72 -16.55 -5.61
CA CYS A 242 -10.41 -17.77 -6.35
C CYS A 242 -11.63 -18.50 -6.92
N ASP A 243 -12.86 -18.07 -6.59
CA ASP A 243 -14.06 -18.60 -7.25
C ASP A 243 -13.95 -18.44 -8.78
N ALA A 244 -14.44 -19.44 -9.53
CA ALA A 244 -14.36 -19.44 -11.00
C ALA A 244 -15.01 -18.21 -11.64
N LYS A 245 -16.07 -17.67 -11.03
CA LYS A 245 -16.78 -16.46 -11.51
C LYS A 245 -15.88 -15.21 -11.58
N HIS A 246 -14.81 -15.16 -10.78
CA HIS A 246 -13.88 -14.03 -10.71
C HIS A 246 -12.66 -14.17 -11.63
N ALA A 247 -12.61 -15.19 -12.51
CA ALA A 247 -11.47 -15.42 -13.39
C ALA A 247 -11.12 -14.21 -14.28
N ALA A 248 -12.13 -13.54 -14.85
CA ALA A 248 -11.91 -12.33 -15.67
C ALA A 248 -11.32 -11.17 -14.85
N LEU A 249 -11.78 -10.99 -13.62
CA LEU A 249 -11.24 -10.01 -12.68
C LEU A 249 -9.78 -10.32 -12.32
N ARG A 250 -9.47 -11.59 -11.98
CA ARG A 250 -8.10 -12.03 -11.69
C ARG A 250 -7.18 -11.82 -12.88
N HIS A 251 -7.63 -12.14 -14.09
CA HIS A 251 -6.84 -11.94 -15.31
C HIS A 251 -6.36 -10.49 -15.46
N VAL A 252 -7.24 -9.51 -15.23
CA VAL A 252 -6.89 -8.07 -15.29
C VAL A 252 -5.90 -7.70 -14.17
N LEU A 253 -6.17 -8.13 -12.94
CA LEU A 253 -5.28 -7.87 -11.79
C LEU A 253 -3.89 -8.48 -11.97
N LEU A 254 -3.79 -9.67 -12.56
CA LEU A 254 -2.53 -10.33 -12.90
C LEU A 254 -1.77 -9.59 -13.98
N GLN A 255 -2.47 -9.00 -14.96
CA GLN A 255 -1.81 -8.14 -15.93
C GLN A 255 -1.21 -6.90 -15.26
N HIS A 256 -1.98 -6.22 -14.41
CA HIS A 256 -1.45 -5.10 -13.61
C HIS A 256 -0.28 -5.52 -12.72
N GLY A 257 -0.33 -6.74 -12.17
CA GLY A 257 0.75 -7.32 -11.38
C GLY A 257 2.02 -7.56 -12.18
N ARG A 258 1.91 -8.09 -13.41
CA ARG A 258 3.05 -8.23 -14.34
C ARG A 258 3.67 -6.88 -14.65
N ASP A 259 2.88 -5.92 -15.13
CA ASP A 259 3.37 -4.60 -15.52
C ASP A 259 4.03 -3.88 -14.33
N ALA A 260 3.41 -3.95 -13.14
CA ALA A 260 3.98 -3.37 -11.92
C ALA A 260 5.28 -4.06 -11.50
N SER A 261 5.32 -5.39 -11.52
CA SER A 261 6.49 -6.17 -11.16
C SER A 261 7.68 -5.85 -12.05
N ASP A 262 7.47 -5.85 -13.36
CA ASP A 262 8.52 -5.56 -14.34
C ASP A 262 9.03 -4.14 -14.18
N TRP A 263 8.14 -3.14 -14.06
CA TRP A 263 8.59 -1.76 -13.87
C TRP A 263 9.36 -1.54 -12.55
N ILE A 264 8.86 -2.10 -11.45
CA ILE A 264 9.51 -1.95 -10.13
C ILE A 264 10.90 -2.59 -10.16
N ARG A 265 11.01 -3.81 -10.71
CA ARG A 265 12.26 -4.58 -10.75
C ARG A 265 13.29 -4.00 -11.70
N GLU A 266 12.87 -3.49 -12.85
CA GLU A 266 13.78 -3.04 -13.91
C GLU A 266 14.17 -1.56 -13.80
N PHE A 267 13.38 -0.74 -13.10
CA PHE A 267 13.61 0.69 -13.04
C PHE A 267 13.61 1.22 -11.60
N PHE A 268 12.53 0.99 -10.84
CA PHE A 268 12.31 1.71 -9.59
C PHE A 268 13.33 1.39 -8.49
N ILE A 269 13.60 0.10 -8.26
CA ILE A 269 14.52 -0.32 -7.19
C ILE A 269 16.00 -0.07 -7.53
N HIS A 270 16.32 0.34 -8.75
CA HIS A 270 17.67 0.75 -9.15
C HIS A 270 17.94 2.23 -8.87
N SER A 271 16.93 2.99 -8.45
CA SER A 271 17.13 4.35 -7.96
C SER A 271 17.97 4.34 -6.66
N PRO A 272 18.98 5.21 -6.51
CA PRO A 272 19.80 5.27 -5.29
C PRO A 272 19.01 5.68 -4.03
N ASP A 273 17.81 6.25 -4.22
CA ASP A 273 16.93 6.67 -3.12
C ASP A 273 15.89 5.60 -2.74
N VAL A 274 15.87 4.45 -3.43
CA VAL A 274 14.94 3.36 -3.15
C VAL A 274 15.70 2.20 -2.49
N VAL A 275 15.29 1.87 -1.28
CA VAL A 275 15.84 0.80 -0.46
C VAL A 275 14.79 -0.31 -0.36
N VAL A 276 15.24 -1.55 -0.54
CA VAL A 276 14.46 -2.77 -0.27
C VAL A 276 15.29 -3.69 0.60
N SER A 277 14.65 -4.39 1.53
CA SER A 277 15.34 -5.45 2.28
C SER A 277 15.45 -6.73 1.46
N SER A 278 16.55 -7.47 1.63
CA SER A 278 16.78 -8.76 0.97
C SER A 278 16.44 -8.73 -0.53
N PRO A 279 17.17 -7.96 -1.36
CA PRO A 279 16.77 -7.63 -2.73
C PRO A 279 16.36 -8.85 -3.57
N ASP A 280 17.09 -9.96 -3.50
CA ASP A 280 16.76 -11.18 -4.25
C ASP A 280 15.41 -11.77 -3.86
N TYR A 281 15.10 -11.79 -2.55
CA TYR A 281 13.81 -12.25 -2.04
C TYR A 281 12.68 -11.28 -2.40
N PHE A 282 12.93 -9.97 -2.30
CA PHE A 282 11.96 -8.95 -2.74
C PHE A 282 11.60 -9.13 -4.22
N VAL A 283 12.61 -9.33 -5.08
CA VAL A 283 12.43 -9.57 -6.51
C VAL A 283 11.70 -10.90 -6.76
N GLU A 284 11.98 -11.95 -5.99
CA GLU A 284 11.25 -13.22 -6.04
C GLU A 284 9.75 -13.03 -5.74
N LEU A 285 9.41 -12.29 -4.68
CA LEU A 285 8.03 -11.98 -4.31
C LEU A 285 7.32 -11.20 -5.43
N LEU A 286 7.97 -10.19 -6.01
CA LEU A 286 7.41 -9.43 -7.12
C LEU A 286 7.19 -10.29 -8.37
N ARG A 287 8.06 -11.25 -8.70
CA ARG A 287 7.84 -12.14 -9.86
C ARG A 287 6.55 -12.94 -9.74
N ARG A 288 6.11 -13.24 -8.52
CA ARG A 288 4.85 -13.96 -8.26
C ARG A 288 3.61 -13.11 -8.57
N TRP A 289 3.72 -11.78 -8.66
CA TRP A 289 2.57 -10.91 -8.98
C TRP A 289 1.94 -11.16 -10.35
N GLY A 290 2.67 -11.82 -11.25
CA GLY A 290 2.15 -12.26 -12.54
C GLY A 290 1.59 -13.68 -12.57
N GLN A 291 1.58 -14.39 -11.44
CA GLN A 291 1.11 -15.78 -11.29
C GLN A 291 -0.21 -15.76 -10.54
N ASP A 292 -1.21 -16.52 -11.00
CA ASP A 292 -2.50 -16.58 -10.28
C ASP A 292 -2.30 -17.30 -8.94
N PRO A 293 -2.51 -16.63 -7.79
CA PRO A 293 -2.39 -17.29 -6.49
C PRO A 293 -3.43 -18.40 -6.30
N CYS A 294 -4.43 -18.51 -7.18
CA CYS A 294 -5.47 -19.52 -7.14
C CYS A 294 -5.11 -20.81 -7.90
N ASP A 295 -4.11 -20.82 -8.79
CA ASP A 295 -3.79 -21.96 -9.67
C ASP A 295 -2.94 -23.05 -8.97
N GLY A 296 -2.40 -22.78 -7.78
CA GLY A 296 -1.45 -23.66 -7.10
C GLY A 296 -2.03 -24.67 -6.11
N GLY A 297 -3.35 -24.68 -5.89
CA GLY A 297 -4.02 -25.55 -4.89
C GLY A 297 -3.64 -25.28 -3.42
N VAL A 298 -2.62 -24.46 -3.17
CA VAL A 298 -2.41 -23.78 -1.90
C VAL A 298 -3.38 -22.60 -1.92
N PRO A 299 -4.43 -22.59 -1.08
CA PRO A 299 -5.28 -21.42 -0.96
C PRO A 299 -4.40 -20.19 -0.75
N PRO A 300 -4.73 -19.02 -1.34
CA PRO A 300 -4.05 -17.79 -0.97
C PRO A 300 -4.05 -17.74 0.55
N GLY A 301 -2.86 -17.67 1.16
CA GLY A 301 -2.74 -17.64 2.61
C GLY A 301 -3.74 -16.61 3.12
N ASN A 302 -4.59 -17.00 4.06
CA ASN A 302 -5.68 -16.15 4.56
C ASN A 302 -5.08 -14.94 5.30
N TYR A 303 -4.59 -13.98 4.54
CA TYR A 303 -3.97 -12.77 5.02
C TYR A 303 -5.09 -11.82 5.41
N THR A 304 -5.55 -12.00 6.64
CA THR A 304 -6.41 -11.03 7.31
C THR A 304 -5.62 -9.72 7.53
N GLU A 305 -6.33 -8.59 7.62
CA GLU A 305 -5.74 -7.25 7.81
C GLU A 305 -4.78 -7.10 8.98
N GLU A 306 -4.78 -8.06 9.89
CA GLU A 306 -4.10 -7.99 11.18
C GLU A 306 -2.96 -9.00 11.30
N GLY A 307 -2.63 -9.72 10.20
CA GLY A 307 -1.55 -10.70 10.16
C GLY A 307 -1.87 -11.90 11.04
N VAL A 308 -2.53 -12.92 10.49
CA VAL A 308 -2.40 -14.35 10.83
C VAL A 308 -3.17 -15.14 9.78
N ILE A 309 -2.53 -16.25 9.38
CA ILE A 309 -2.96 -17.37 8.55
C ILE A 309 -3.86 -18.31 9.37
N GLN A 310 -5.03 -18.65 8.84
CA GLN A 310 -5.64 -19.98 9.02
C GLN A 310 -6.21 -20.43 7.69
#